data_AF-A0AAV4AF04-F1
#
_entry.id   AF-A0AAV4AF04-F1
#
_cell.length_a   1.000
_cell.length_b   1.000
_cell.length_c   1.000
_cell.angle_alpha   90.00
_cell.angle_beta   90.00
_cell.angle_gamma   90.00
#
_symmetry.space_group_name_H-M   'P 1'
#
loop_
_entity.id
_entity.type
_entity.pdbx_description
1 polymer ?
#
loop_
_entity_poly.entity_id
_entity_poly.type
_entity_poly.pdbx_seq_one_letter_code
_entity_poly.pdbx_strand_id
1 'polypeptide(L)'
;MSIYPPDYTAKIKILTSTYADVFSDGIGTIKGIQGTLVLKNDFRPKFCKARPIPYALKKNVEQELDNLERQGIISSVKSSDWATPIVPVLKAMETSASAVIIRQQ
;
A
#
# COMPACT_ATOMS: atom_id res chain seq x y z
N MET A 1 41.88 -10.62 29.09
CA MET A 1 40.95 -11.15 28.08
C MET A 1 39.78 -10.18 28.01
N SER A 2 39.65 -9.38 26.95
CA SER A 2 38.51 -8.44 26.84
C SER A 2 37.22 -9.23 26.61
N ILE A 3 36.24 -9.06 27.49
CA ILE A 3 34.93 -9.77 27.48
C ILE A 3 33.90 -9.09 26.57
N TYR A 4 34.31 -8.08 25.78
CA TYR A 4 33.40 -7.32 24.93
C TYR A 4 33.40 -7.90 23.50
N PRO A 5 32.22 -8.05 22.86
CA PRO A 5 32.15 -8.51 21.48
C PRO A 5 32.93 -7.59 20.52
N PRO A 6 33.37 -8.11 19.35
CA PRO A 6 34.05 -7.32 18.33
C PRO A 6 33.23 -6.09 17.94
N ASP A 7 33.89 -4.96 17.67
CA ASP A 7 33.21 -3.78 17.15
C ASP A 7 32.71 -4.05 15.71
N TYR A 8 31.38 -4.14 15.55
CA TYR A 8 30.72 -4.39 14.27
C TYR A 8 30.33 -3.09 13.54
N THR A 9 30.58 -1.92 14.12
CA THR A 9 30.13 -0.63 13.58
C THR A 9 30.66 -0.40 12.18
N ALA A 10 31.91 -0.76 11.92
CA ALA A 10 32.52 -0.65 10.60
C ALA A 10 31.81 -1.53 9.56
N LYS A 11 31.45 -2.78 9.92
CA LYS A 11 30.74 -3.70 9.03
C LYS A 11 29.32 -3.23 8.74
N ILE A 12 28.62 -2.73 9.75
CA ILE A 12 27.26 -2.19 9.61
C ILE A 12 27.28 -0.97 8.67
N LYS A 13 28.23 -0.06 8.85
CA LYS A 13 28.35 1.14 7.99
C LYS A 13 28.57 0.78 6.52
N ILE A 14 29.39 -0.24 6.24
CA ILE A 14 29.61 -0.73 4.87
C ILE A 14 28.31 -1.31 4.29
N LEU A 15 27.59 -2.15 5.06
CA LEU A 15 26.34 -2.75 4.60
C LEU A 15 25.26 -1.70 4.33
N THR A 16 25.06 -0.75 5.24
CA THR A 16 24.09 0.34 5.04
C THR A 16 24.43 1.20 3.83
N SER A 17 25.72 1.45 3.56
CA SER A 17 26.13 2.18 2.35
C SER A 17 25.98 1.37 1.07
N THR A 18 26.17 0.05 1.12
CA THR A 18 26.10 -0.83 -0.06
C THR A 18 24.65 -1.05 -0.50
N TYR A 19 23.73 -1.14 0.46
CA TYR A 19 22.30 -1.39 0.26
C TYR A 19 21.46 -0.19 0.67
N ALA A 20 21.91 1.02 0.32
CA ALA A 20 21.25 2.26 0.70
C ALA A 20 19.81 2.35 0.19
N ASP A 21 19.52 1.69 -0.93
CA ASP A 21 18.19 1.56 -1.53
C ASP A 21 17.21 0.77 -0.65
N VAL A 22 17.67 -0.29 0.03
CA VAL A 22 16.85 -1.09 0.96
C VAL A 22 16.39 -0.26 2.16
N PHE A 23 17.19 0.73 2.57
CA PHE A 23 16.90 1.62 3.69
C PHE A 23 16.34 2.98 3.24
N SER A 24 16.04 3.14 1.95
CA SER A 24 15.46 4.38 1.44
C SER A 24 14.02 4.55 1.93
N ASP A 25 13.63 5.78 2.22
CA ASP A 25 12.26 6.09 2.62
C ASP A 25 11.30 5.82 1.47
N GLY A 26 10.17 5.19 1.77
CA GLY A 26 9.09 4.94 0.82
C GLY A 26 8.77 3.46 0.61
N ILE A 27 7.95 3.18 -0.40
CA ILE A 27 7.50 1.83 -0.75
C ILE A 27 8.18 1.40 -2.06
N GLY A 28 8.93 0.32 -2.00
CA GLY A 28 9.55 -0.30 -3.18
C GLY A 28 8.58 -1.20 -3.94
N THR A 29 8.89 -1.49 -5.21
CA THR A 29 8.14 -2.43 -6.05
C THR A 29 9.01 -3.64 -6.41
N ILE A 30 8.50 -4.86 -6.18
CA ILE A 30 9.15 -6.09 -6.62
C ILE A 30 9.13 -6.13 -8.15
N LYS A 31 10.30 -6.22 -8.77
CA LYS A 31 10.45 -6.26 -10.24
C LYS A 31 10.54 -7.70 -10.72
N GLY A 32 9.93 -8.00 -11.86
CA GLY A 32 10.06 -9.29 -12.56
C GLY A 32 9.14 -10.41 -12.04
N ILE A 33 8.28 -10.14 -11.06
CA ILE A 33 7.29 -11.11 -10.55
C ILE A 33 5.91 -10.48 -10.66
N GLN A 34 4.95 -11.21 -11.24
CA GLN A 34 3.55 -10.81 -11.33
C GLN A 34 2.67 -11.83 -10.61
N GLY A 35 1.87 -11.37 -9.65
CA GLY A 35 0.87 -12.20 -8.99
C GLY A 35 -0.29 -12.51 -9.94
N THR A 36 -0.68 -13.79 -10.03
CA THR A 36 -1.87 -14.22 -10.76
C THR A 36 -2.92 -14.69 -9.77
N LEU A 37 -4.13 -14.10 -9.83
CA LEU A 37 -5.25 -14.50 -8.99
C LEU A 37 -6.10 -15.53 -9.74
N VAL A 38 -6.06 -16.79 -9.29
CA VAL A 38 -6.90 -17.87 -9.84
C VAL A 38 -8.23 -17.91 -9.09
N LEU A 39 -9.33 -17.73 -9.82
CA LEU A 39 -10.69 -17.77 -9.28
C LEU A 39 -11.27 -19.19 -9.37
N LYS A 40 -12.28 -19.47 -8.55
CA LYS A 40 -13.03 -20.74 -8.62
C LYS A 40 -13.88 -20.78 -9.89
N ASN A 41 -14.13 -21.97 -10.44
CA ASN A 41 -14.81 -22.16 -11.73
C ASN A 41 -16.20 -21.50 -11.84
N ASP A 42 -16.97 -21.41 -10.73
CA ASP A 42 -18.32 -20.84 -10.72
C ASP A 42 -18.37 -19.41 -10.16
N PHE A 43 -17.23 -18.72 -10.17
CA PHE A 43 -17.15 -17.38 -9.62
C PHE A 43 -17.92 -16.35 -10.49
N ARG A 44 -18.65 -15.44 -9.84
CA ARG A 44 -19.35 -14.32 -10.49
C ARG A 44 -18.88 -12.97 -9.94
N PRO A 45 -18.44 -12.04 -10.81
CA PRO A 45 -18.04 -10.69 -10.39
C PRO A 45 -19.13 -10.02 -9.57
N LYS A 46 -18.71 -9.30 -8.52
CA LYS A 46 -19.63 -8.56 -7.67
C LYS A 46 -19.29 -7.09 -7.72
N PHE A 47 -20.27 -6.30 -8.15
CA PHE A 47 -20.22 -4.85 -8.10
C PHE A 47 -21.05 -4.34 -6.94
N CYS A 48 -20.40 -3.73 -5.96
CA CYS A 48 -21.04 -3.07 -4.83
C CYS A 48 -21.01 -1.55 -5.04
N LYS A 49 -22.12 -0.87 -4.74
CA LYS A 49 -22.17 0.60 -4.71
C LYS A 49 -21.26 1.14 -3.60
N ALA A 50 -20.65 2.31 -3.84
CA ALA A 50 -19.88 3.02 -2.83
C ALA A 50 -20.73 3.33 -1.59
N ARG A 51 -20.13 3.25 -0.40
CA ARG A 51 -20.81 3.65 0.84
C ARG A 51 -20.73 5.17 1.03
N PRO A 52 -21.78 5.82 1.55
CA PRO A 52 -21.69 7.22 1.95
C PRO A 52 -20.60 7.41 3.01
N ILE A 53 -19.75 8.41 2.81
CA ILE A 53 -18.68 8.78 3.74
C ILE A 53 -19.06 10.13 4.37
N PRO A 54 -18.89 10.33 5.69
CA PRO A 54 -19.08 11.62 6.32
C PRO A 54 -18.30 12.73 5.62
N TYR A 55 -18.90 13.91 5.46
CA TYR A 55 -18.29 15.04 4.75
C TYR A 55 -16.90 15.41 5.30
N ALA A 56 -16.75 15.37 6.63
CA ALA A 56 -15.48 15.64 7.31
C ALA A 56 -14.33 14.70 6.89
N LEU A 57 -14.63 13.48 6.44
CA LEU A 57 -13.63 12.48 6.04
C LEU A 57 -13.38 12.45 4.54
N LYS A 58 -14.26 13.03 3.73
CA LYS A 58 -14.21 12.95 2.27
C LYS A 58 -12.86 13.43 1.72
N LYS A 59 -12.43 14.62 2.15
CA LYS A 59 -11.14 15.21 1.72
C LYS A 59 -9.95 14.34 2.07
N ASN A 60 -9.93 13.75 3.27
CA ASN A 60 -8.82 12.91 3.70
C ASN A 60 -8.75 11.61 2.89
N VAL A 61 -9.91 11.02 2.59
CA VAL A 61 -9.99 9.81 1.74
C VAL A 61 -9.52 10.12 0.32
N GLU A 62 -9.98 11.22 -0.28
CA GLU A 62 -9.55 11.63 -1.63
C GLU A 62 -8.04 11.87 -1.71
N GLN A 63 -7.48 12.59 -0.74
CA GLN A 63 -6.03 12.82 -0.65
C GLN A 63 -5.23 11.52 -0.54
N GLU A 64 -5.71 10.57 0.25
CA GLU A 64 -5.03 9.30 0.42
C GLU A 64 -5.09 8.44 -0.85
N LEU A 65 -6.23 8.43 -1.54
CA LEU A 65 -6.35 7.77 -2.85
C LEU A 65 -5.36 8.34 -3.87
N ASP A 66 -5.23 9.66 -3.93
CA ASP A 66 -4.27 10.31 -4.83
C ASP A 66 -2.81 10.08 -4.39
N ASN A 67 -2.54 9.92 -3.09
CA ASN A 67 -1.21 9.50 -2.60
C ASN A 67 -0.86 8.09 -3.09
N LEU A 68 -1.77 7.13 -2.92
CA LEU A 68 -1.56 5.73 -3.32
C LEU A 68 -1.38 5.61 -4.85
N GLU A 69 -2.12 6.39 -5.64
CA GLU A 69 -1.97 6.41 -7.09
C GLU A 69 -0.63 7.03 -7.51
N ARG A 70 -0.20 8.13 -6.87
CA ARG A 70 1.13 8.72 -7.11
C ARG A 70 2.29 7.80 -6.73
N GLN A 71 2.11 6.97 -5.70
CA GLN A 71 3.10 5.94 -5.31
C GLN A 71 3.06 4.70 -6.22
N GLY A 72 2.10 4.62 -7.16
CA GLY A 72 1.96 3.48 -8.07
C GLY A 72 1.40 2.22 -7.42
N ILE A 73 0.79 2.34 -6.23
CA ILE A 73 0.21 1.21 -5.49
C ILE A 73 -1.15 0.82 -6.08
N ILE A 74 -1.94 1.82 -6.48
CA ILE A 74 -3.22 1.64 -7.15
C ILE A 74 -3.24 2.41 -8.46
N SER A 75 -4.22 2.10 -9.32
CA SER A 75 -4.48 2.83 -10.55
C SER A 75 -5.98 3.04 -10.76
N SER A 76 -6.34 4.14 -11.41
CA SER A 76 -7.70 4.37 -11.87
C SER A 76 -8.09 3.41 -13.00
N VAL A 77 -9.30 2.87 -12.93
CA VAL A 77 -9.90 2.00 -13.97
C VAL A 77 -11.22 2.63 -14.40
N LYS A 78 -11.45 2.76 -15.72
CA LYS A 78 -12.67 3.41 -16.27
C LYS A 78 -13.95 2.63 -15.97
N SER A 79 -13.90 1.31 -16.06
CA SER A 79 -15.05 0.43 -15.83
C SER A 79 -14.58 -0.94 -15.36
N SER A 80 -15.33 -1.55 -14.44
CA SER A 80 -15.03 -2.87 -13.89
C SER A 80 -16.33 -3.54 -13.44
N ASP A 81 -16.47 -4.84 -13.72
CA ASP A 81 -17.55 -5.68 -13.19
C ASP A 81 -17.40 -5.95 -11.69
N TRP A 82 -16.26 -5.55 -11.14
CA TRP A 82 -15.85 -5.73 -9.76
C TRP A 82 -15.79 -4.39 -9.07
N ALA A 83 -16.42 -4.30 -7.91
CA ALA A 83 -16.19 -3.19 -7.01
C ALA A 83 -16.60 -3.51 -5.59
N THR A 84 -15.80 -3.02 -4.64
CA THR A 84 -16.04 -3.11 -3.20
C THR A 84 -15.97 -1.71 -2.60
N PRO A 85 -16.87 -1.35 -1.68
CA PRO A 85 -16.86 -0.02 -1.09
C PRO A 85 -15.66 0.16 -0.16
N ILE A 86 -15.07 1.35 -0.20
CA ILE A 86 -14.01 1.77 0.74
C ILE A 86 -14.62 2.00 2.13
N VAL A 87 -13.88 1.61 3.17
CA VAL A 87 -14.27 1.85 4.57
C VAL A 87 -13.16 2.64 5.26
N PRO A 88 -13.34 3.96 5.45
CA PRO A 88 -12.34 4.76 6.14
C PRO A 88 -12.22 4.33 7.60
N VAL A 89 -11.01 4.01 8.04
CA VAL A 89 -10.68 3.75 9.44
C VAL A 89 -9.73 4.84 9.91
N LEU A 90 -10.13 5.59 10.93
CA LEU A 90 -9.27 6.57 11.56
C LEU A 90 -8.36 5.86 12.55
N LYS A 91 -7.06 5.94 12.32
CA LYS A 91 -6.06 5.50 13.29
C LYS A 91 -5.66 6.70 14.16
N ALA A 92 -5.74 6.55 15.48
CA ALA A 92 -5.18 7.54 16.39
C ALA A 92 -3.64 7.42 16.32
N MET A 93 -2.98 8.48 15.84
CA MET A 93 -1.56 8.54 15.47
C MET A 93 -1.23 7.74 14.19
N GLU A 94 -1.04 8.50 13.11
CA GLU A 94 -0.74 8.13 11.72
C GLU A 94 -1.86 7.48 10.89
N THR A 95 -2.41 8.33 10.02
CA THR A 95 -3.43 8.12 9.00
C THR A 95 -3.02 7.02 8.02
N SER A 96 -3.71 5.87 8.06
CA SER A 96 -3.74 4.96 6.91
C SER A 96 -5.08 4.23 6.90
N ALA A 97 -5.91 4.52 5.90
CA ALA A 97 -7.17 3.83 5.69
C ALA A 97 -6.92 2.60 4.82
N SER A 98 -7.14 1.41 5.37
CA SER A 98 -7.13 0.17 4.60
C SER A 98 -8.22 0.20 3.54
N ALA A 99 -7.88 -0.03 2.27
CA ALA A 99 -8.87 -0.09 1.21
C ALA A 99 -8.48 -1.09 0.10
N VAL A 100 -9.40 -2.01 -0.19
CA VAL A 100 -9.43 -2.73 -1.47
C VAL A 100 -10.15 -1.81 -2.45
N ILE A 101 -9.40 -1.16 -3.31
CA ILE A 101 -9.87 -0.05 -4.15
C ILE A 101 -9.94 -0.51 -5.60
N ILE A 102 -11.14 -0.48 -6.15
CA ILE A 102 -11.33 -0.14 -7.55
C ILE A 102 -11.99 1.23 -7.50
N ARG A 103 -11.25 2.28 -7.90
CA ARG A 103 -11.71 3.67 -7.90
C ARG A 103 -12.91 3.75 -8.86
N GLN A 104 -14.12 3.83 -8.32
CA GLN A 104 -15.30 4.21 -9.10
C GLN A 104 -15.23 5.72 -9.33
N GLN A 105 -15.27 6.15 -10.60
CA GLN A 105 -15.67 7.51 -10.96
C GLN A 105 -17.20 7.62 -10.87
#